data_AF-A0A0Q4K291-F1
#
_entry.id   AF-A0A0Q4K291-F1
#
_cell.length_a   1.000
_cell.length_b   1.000
_cell.length_c   1.000
_cell.angle_alpha   90.00
_cell.angle_beta   90.00
_cell.angle_gamma   90.00
#
_symmetry.space_group_name_H-M   'P 1'
#
loop_
_entity.id
_entity.type
_entity.pdbx_description
1 polymer ?
#
loop_
_entity_poly.entity_id
_entity_poly.type
_entity_poly.pdbx_seq_one_letter_code
_entity_poly.pdbx_strand_id
1 'polypeptide(L)'
;MFGAAGPVMAAAPAVVPRITRMSPALDRIIAPDAVIETIAIGIRWAEGPVWVEAGGYLLFSDPPANIVRQWRSGGPATPFLDPSGAVGSDPARVREPGANGLALDREGGLLIANSGGRSIDRVNLATRRRTVLVDRYRGRRFNSPNDLHVARSGAIYFTDPPYGLVGGDASPDKEMAFNGVYRWTPGGGVDLLDDSLTRPNGIALSLDETRLYVSVSDEAAPRIMVYDLESRTPSLWLDLKPMHARGGAGLPDGMKVARDGTMVCSVPGGMMILTPDAEPLGLISTGAPIANCAFGEQGRVLYLTANDRVLRLPLRAGWQG
;
A
#
# COMPACT_ATOMS: atom_id res chain seq x y z
N MET A 1 -47.23 -8.23 15.90
CA MET A 1 -46.18 -8.44 16.92
C MET A 1 -44.96 -7.69 16.41
N PHE A 2 -44.64 -6.54 17.02
CA PHE A 2 -43.58 -5.64 16.56
C PHE A 2 -42.21 -6.26 16.88
N GLY A 3 -41.38 -6.48 15.85
CA GLY A 3 -40.03 -6.99 16.01
C GLY A 3 -39.13 -5.94 16.65
N ALA A 4 -38.58 -6.27 17.82
CA ALA A 4 -37.62 -5.43 18.53
C ALA A 4 -36.36 -5.22 17.68
N ALA A 5 -36.01 -3.96 17.44
CA ALA A 5 -34.71 -3.59 16.90
C ALA A 5 -33.62 -4.04 17.89
N GLY A 6 -32.68 -4.84 17.42
CA GLY A 6 -31.50 -5.22 18.19
C GLY A 6 -30.69 -3.98 18.59
N PRO A 7 -29.89 -4.06 19.67
CA PRO A 7 -29.14 -2.93 20.17
C PRO A 7 -28.12 -2.49 19.10
N VAL A 8 -28.21 -1.23 18.68
CA VAL A 8 -27.15 -0.56 17.92
C VAL A 8 -25.92 -0.55 18.82
N MET A 9 -24.89 -1.33 18.47
CA MET A 9 -23.59 -1.22 19.15
C MET A 9 -23.12 0.23 19.03
N ALA A 10 -22.91 0.88 20.16
CA ALA A 10 -22.28 2.19 20.20
C ALA A 10 -20.91 2.08 19.51
N ALA A 11 -20.65 2.95 18.53
CA ALA A 11 -19.35 3.04 17.90
C ALA A 11 -18.30 3.30 18.98
N ALA A 12 -17.22 2.51 18.98
CA ALA A 12 -16.06 2.79 19.84
C ALA A 12 -15.62 4.25 19.59
N PRO A 13 -15.21 4.99 20.63
CA PRO A 13 -14.77 6.38 20.46
C PRO A 13 -13.67 6.42 19.39
N ALA A 14 -13.81 7.33 18.42
CA ALA A 14 -12.85 7.47 17.34
C ALA A 14 -11.47 7.75 17.94
N VAL A 15 -10.53 6.80 17.79
CA VAL A 15 -9.16 7.02 18.22
C VAL A 15 -8.60 8.17 17.40
N VAL A 16 -8.26 9.26 18.08
CA VAL A 16 -7.67 10.45 17.46
C VAL A 16 -6.25 10.09 17.01
N PRO A 17 -5.91 10.28 15.72
CA PRO A 17 -4.55 10.06 15.24
C PRO A 17 -3.54 10.92 16.01
N ARG A 18 -2.35 10.38 16.29
CA ARG A 18 -1.29 11.04 17.06
C ARG A 18 0.04 11.01 16.31
N ILE A 19 0.81 12.09 16.44
CA ILE A 19 2.18 12.19 15.94
C ILE A 19 3.12 12.15 17.14
N THR A 20 3.88 11.07 17.27
CA THR A 20 4.96 10.94 18.24
C THR A 20 6.25 11.46 17.62
N ARG A 21 6.80 12.54 18.18
CA ARG A 21 8.08 13.13 17.76
C ARG A 21 9.23 12.39 18.43
N MET A 22 10.13 11.83 17.63
CA MET A 22 11.33 11.13 18.10
C MET A 22 12.60 11.97 17.88
N SER A 23 12.56 12.88 16.91
CA SER A 23 13.65 13.83 16.63
C SER A 23 13.09 15.24 16.34
N PRO A 24 13.74 16.33 16.79
CA PRO A 24 13.40 17.69 16.38
C PRO A 24 13.45 17.90 14.86
N ALA A 25 14.24 17.08 14.14
CA ALA A 25 14.32 17.13 12.70
C ALA A 25 12.97 16.85 12.00
N LEU A 26 12.03 16.15 12.66
CA LEU A 26 10.69 15.91 12.12
C LEU A 26 9.95 17.21 11.82
N ASP A 27 10.22 18.28 12.57
CA ASP A 27 9.52 19.54 12.39
C ASP A 27 9.80 20.16 11.02
N ARG A 28 10.87 19.77 10.31
CA ARG A 28 11.11 20.17 8.91
C ARG A 28 10.08 19.57 7.95
N ILE A 29 9.45 18.45 8.31
CA ILE A 29 8.52 17.67 7.50
C ILE A 29 7.07 17.91 7.96
N ILE A 30 6.82 17.86 9.27
CA ILE A 30 5.48 18.01 9.86
C ILE A 30 5.52 19.11 10.91
N ALA A 31 4.74 20.17 10.71
CA ALA A 31 4.66 21.28 11.65
C ALA A 31 4.19 20.80 13.06
N PRO A 32 4.69 21.38 14.16
CA PRO A 32 4.28 21.07 15.54
C PRO A 32 2.77 21.01 15.76
N ASP A 33 2.04 21.90 15.09
CA ASP A 33 0.60 22.12 15.15
C ASP A 33 -0.18 21.45 14.00
N ALA A 34 0.48 20.62 13.19
CA ALA A 34 -0.18 19.91 12.09
C ALA A 34 -1.32 19.02 12.62
N VAL A 35 -2.46 19.09 11.95
CA VAL A 35 -3.67 18.32 12.27
C VAL A 35 -3.83 17.19 11.26
N ILE A 36 -4.14 15.99 11.76
CA ILE A 36 -4.50 14.85 10.92
C ILE A 36 -6.02 14.85 10.74
N GLU A 37 -6.47 14.95 9.50
CA GLU A 37 -7.88 14.92 9.12
C GLU A 37 -8.30 13.49 8.76
N THR A 38 -9.48 13.05 9.22
CA THR A 38 -10.11 11.82 8.70
C THR A 38 -11.02 12.20 7.54
N ILE A 39 -10.72 11.72 6.33
CA ILE A 39 -11.40 12.13 5.09
C ILE A 39 -12.38 11.08 4.54
N ALA A 40 -12.26 9.83 4.97
CA ALA A 40 -13.19 8.74 4.63
C ALA A 40 -13.21 7.70 5.77
N ILE A 41 -14.36 7.06 5.98
CA ILE A 41 -14.59 6.00 6.99
C ILE A 41 -15.50 4.91 6.40
N GLY A 42 -15.69 3.80 7.13
CA GLY A 42 -16.60 2.72 6.73
C GLY A 42 -16.03 1.83 5.64
N ILE A 43 -14.71 1.73 5.58
CA ILE A 43 -13.94 0.91 4.63
C ILE A 43 -13.64 -0.42 5.32
N ARG A 44 -13.68 -1.55 4.61
CA ARG A 44 -13.36 -2.85 5.23
C ARG A 44 -11.87 -2.98 5.51
N TRP A 45 -11.05 -2.61 4.51
CA TRP A 45 -9.60 -2.52 4.64
C TRP A 45 -9.07 -1.48 3.64
N ALA A 46 -8.68 -0.30 4.14
CA ALA A 46 -8.20 0.79 3.30
C ALA A 46 -6.77 0.51 2.84
N GLU A 47 -6.54 0.59 1.52
CA GLU A 47 -5.27 0.25 0.88
C GLU A 47 -4.90 1.16 -0.29
N GLY A 48 -3.67 0.99 -0.77
CA GLY A 48 -3.21 1.46 -2.08
C GLY A 48 -3.62 2.90 -2.43
N PRO A 49 -3.37 3.93 -1.60
CA PRO A 49 -3.71 5.29 -1.97
C PRO A 49 -2.83 5.77 -3.14
N VAL A 50 -3.40 6.54 -4.06
CA VAL A 50 -2.64 7.26 -5.10
C VAL A 50 -3.32 8.59 -5.43
N TRP A 51 -2.55 9.67 -5.48
CA TRP A 51 -3.05 10.99 -5.84
C TRP A 51 -3.01 11.20 -7.36
N VAL A 52 -4.14 11.60 -7.94
CA VAL A 52 -4.25 11.96 -9.35
C VAL A 52 -4.18 13.48 -9.49
N GLU A 53 -2.96 14.00 -9.73
CA GLU A 53 -2.68 15.43 -9.75
C GLU A 53 -3.51 16.18 -10.80
N ALA A 54 -3.57 15.68 -12.05
CA ALA A 54 -4.34 16.30 -13.12
C ALA A 54 -5.85 16.39 -12.82
N GLY A 55 -6.34 15.47 -11.99
CA GLY A 55 -7.72 15.41 -11.59
C GLY A 55 -8.05 16.13 -10.29
N GLY A 56 -7.06 16.35 -9.42
CA GLY A 56 -7.27 16.88 -8.07
C GLY A 56 -8.08 15.94 -7.18
N TYR A 57 -7.77 14.64 -7.19
CA TYR A 57 -8.44 13.64 -6.34
C TYR A 57 -7.51 12.52 -5.90
N LEU A 58 -7.85 11.93 -4.75
CA LEU A 58 -7.23 10.71 -4.25
C LEU A 58 -8.01 9.50 -4.73
N LEU A 59 -7.33 8.46 -5.19
CA LEU A 59 -7.87 7.11 -5.29
C LEU A 59 -7.31 6.26 -4.16
N PHE A 60 -8.11 5.32 -3.66
CA PHE A 60 -7.66 4.30 -2.70
C PHE A 60 -8.54 3.07 -2.81
N SER A 61 -7.99 1.90 -2.49
CA SER A 61 -8.68 0.62 -2.63
C SER A 61 -9.30 0.13 -1.33
N ASP A 62 -10.30 -0.72 -1.48
CA ASP A 62 -10.87 -1.61 -0.46
C ASP A 62 -10.89 -3.04 -1.05
N PRO A 63 -9.78 -3.80 -0.94
CA PRO A 63 -9.61 -5.08 -1.63
C PRO A 63 -10.69 -6.12 -1.27
N PRO A 64 -11.05 -6.31 0.03
CA PRO A 64 -12.15 -7.21 0.41
C PRO A 64 -13.53 -6.75 -0.05
N ALA A 65 -13.75 -5.44 -0.23
CA ALA A 65 -15.02 -4.92 -0.76
C ALA A 65 -15.07 -4.90 -2.29
N ASN A 66 -13.96 -5.19 -2.99
CA ASN A 66 -13.85 -5.12 -4.44
C ASN A 66 -14.12 -3.72 -5.03
N ILE A 67 -13.72 -2.66 -4.32
CA ILE A 67 -13.99 -1.28 -4.75
C ILE A 67 -12.69 -0.47 -4.72
N VAL A 68 -12.51 0.43 -5.70
CA VAL A 68 -11.61 1.58 -5.58
C VAL A 68 -12.49 2.80 -5.45
N ARG A 69 -12.21 3.64 -4.45
CA ARG A 69 -12.94 4.87 -4.16
C ARG A 69 -12.13 6.08 -4.60
N GLN A 70 -12.83 7.16 -4.89
CA GLN A 70 -12.29 8.48 -5.17
C GLN A 70 -12.70 9.45 -4.07
N TRP A 71 -11.78 10.24 -3.58
CA TRP A 71 -12.04 11.35 -2.67
C TRP A 71 -11.56 12.67 -3.28
N ARG A 72 -12.37 13.73 -3.09
CA ARG A 72 -12.06 15.12 -3.46
C ARG A 72 -12.27 15.98 -2.24
N SER A 73 -11.44 17.02 -2.10
CA SER A 73 -11.61 18.00 -1.03
C SER A 73 -13.03 18.59 -1.05
N GLY A 74 -13.64 18.71 0.13
CA GLY A 74 -14.99 19.22 0.31
C GLY A 74 -16.14 18.23 0.07
N GLY A 75 -15.85 16.95 -0.26
CA GLY A 75 -16.88 15.94 -0.50
C GLY A 75 -16.60 14.58 0.16
N PRO A 76 -17.59 13.67 0.17
CA PRO A 76 -17.39 12.30 0.63
C PRO A 76 -16.60 11.48 -0.40
N ALA A 77 -16.02 10.35 0.05
CA ALA A 77 -15.46 9.38 -0.86
C ALA A 77 -16.57 8.60 -1.61
N THR A 78 -16.45 8.48 -2.93
CA THR A 78 -17.42 7.79 -3.80
C THR A 78 -16.77 6.66 -4.59
N PRO A 79 -17.49 5.61 -5.01
CA PRO A 79 -16.92 4.58 -5.89
C PRO A 79 -16.33 5.16 -7.18
N PHE A 80 -15.19 4.62 -7.60
CA PHE A 80 -14.50 4.93 -8.86
C PHE A 80 -14.42 3.71 -9.78
N LEU A 81 -14.03 2.54 -9.23
CA LEU A 81 -14.16 1.23 -9.86
C LEU A 81 -14.94 0.31 -8.92
N ASP A 82 -16.01 -0.30 -9.45
CA ASP A 82 -16.86 -1.25 -8.75
C ASP A 82 -17.48 -2.19 -9.79
N PRO A 83 -16.96 -3.42 -9.98
CA PRO A 83 -15.85 -4.03 -9.24
C PRO A 83 -14.46 -3.47 -9.62
N SER A 84 -13.53 -3.43 -8.66
CA SER A 84 -12.16 -2.95 -8.85
C SER A 84 -11.15 -4.02 -9.25
N GLY A 85 -11.45 -5.30 -8.98
CA GLY A 85 -10.62 -6.45 -9.31
C GLY A 85 -11.41 -7.51 -10.07
N ALA A 86 -11.37 -8.76 -9.63
CA ALA A 86 -12.08 -9.88 -10.25
C ALA A 86 -13.61 -9.76 -10.11
N VAL A 87 -14.32 -10.27 -11.13
CA VAL A 87 -15.78 -10.34 -11.14
C VAL A 87 -16.23 -11.77 -10.85
N GLY A 88 -17.22 -11.95 -9.97
CA GLY A 88 -17.84 -13.26 -9.72
C GLY A 88 -16.91 -14.29 -9.06
N SER A 89 -15.93 -13.83 -8.27
CA SER A 89 -15.07 -14.72 -7.49
C SER A 89 -15.84 -15.48 -6.42
N ASP A 90 -15.51 -16.75 -6.22
CA ASP A 90 -16.02 -17.55 -5.11
C ASP A 90 -15.39 -17.08 -3.78
N PRO A 91 -16.18 -16.59 -2.80
CA PRO A 91 -15.66 -16.12 -1.51
C PRO A 91 -15.06 -17.26 -0.66
N ALA A 92 -15.33 -18.53 -0.98
CA ALA A 92 -14.66 -19.66 -0.35
C ALA A 92 -13.22 -19.86 -0.85
N ARG A 93 -12.85 -19.21 -1.96
CA ARG A 93 -11.54 -19.35 -2.62
C ARG A 93 -10.75 -18.05 -2.66
N VAL A 94 -11.41 -16.92 -2.83
CA VAL A 94 -10.79 -15.59 -2.94
C VAL A 94 -11.22 -14.70 -1.78
N ARG A 95 -10.24 -14.28 -0.97
CA ARG A 95 -10.45 -13.40 0.19
C ARG A 95 -10.52 -11.92 -0.21
N GLU A 96 -9.66 -11.51 -1.14
CA GLU A 96 -9.53 -10.12 -1.60
C GLU A 96 -9.77 -10.06 -3.10
N PRO A 97 -11.03 -9.98 -3.55
CA PRO A 97 -11.34 -9.96 -4.97
C PRO A 97 -10.95 -8.65 -5.67
N GLY A 98 -10.72 -7.57 -4.92
CA GLY A 98 -10.45 -6.24 -5.45
C GLY A 98 -9.02 -5.95 -5.88
N ALA A 99 -8.84 -4.76 -6.43
CA ALA A 99 -7.53 -4.12 -6.52
C ALA A 99 -6.97 -3.85 -5.11
N ASN A 100 -5.65 -3.96 -4.98
CA ASN A 100 -4.90 -3.57 -3.79
C ASN A 100 -4.04 -2.35 -4.12
N GLY A 101 -2.71 -2.44 -4.14
CA GLY A 101 -1.80 -1.35 -4.48
C GLY A 101 -2.16 -0.64 -5.79
N LEU A 102 -2.11 0.69 -5.75
CA LEU A 102 -2.38 1.57 -6.88
C LEU A 102 -1.16 2.44 -7.16
N ALA A 103 -0.87 2.66 -8.44
CA ALA A 103 0.12 3.64 -8.87
C ALA A 103 -0.33 4.33 -10.17
N LEU A 104 0.32 5.42 -10.55
CA LEU A 104 0.18 6.00 -11.88
C LEU A 104 1.39 5.63 -12.73
N ASP A 105 1.16 5.23 -13.97
CA ASP A 105 2.22 5.18 -14.96
C ASP A 105 2.60 6.60 -15.45
N ARG A 106 3.64 6.67 -16.29
CA ARG A 106 4.17 7.94 -16.80
C ARG A 106 3.24 8.66 -17.79
N GLU A 107 2.23 7.97 -18.32
CA GLU A 107 1.20 8.52 -19.19
C GLU A 107 -0.07 8.92 -18.42
N GLY A 108 -0.08 8.77 -17.09
CA GLY A 108 -1.23 9.05 -16.24
C GLY A 108 -2.30 7.96 -16.25
N GLY A 109 -1.99 6.77 -16.75
CA GLY A 109 -2.83 5.58 -16.57
C GLY A 109 -2.74 5.07 -15.14
N LEU A 110 -3.86 4.57 -14.60
CA LEU A 110 -3.88 3.93 -13.29
C LEU A 110 -3.41 2.48 -13.42
N LEU A 111 -2.35 2.12 -12.71
CA LEU A 111 -1.94 0.74 -12.54
C LEU A 111 -2.54 0.18 -11.26
N ILE A 112 -2.98 -1.08 -11.31
CA ILE A 112 -3.53 -1.78 -10.16
C ILE A 112 -2.80 -3.12 -9.97
N ALA A 113 -2.41 -3.40 -8.73
CA ALA A 113 -2.12 -4.75 -8.27
C ALA A 113 -3.47 -5.44 -8.05
N ASN A 114 -3.92 -6.21 -9.04
CA ASN A 114 -5.23 -6.85 -9.02
C ASN A 114 -5.14 -8.17 -8.25
N SER A 115 -5.37 -8.11 -6.93
CA SER A 115 -5.29 -9.26 -6.03
C SER A 115 -6.20 -10.41 -6.51
N GLY A 116 -7.49 -10.13 -6.71
CA GLY A 116 -8.45 -11.14 -7.17
C GLY A 116 -8.24 -11.60 -8.62
N GLY A 117 -7.81 -10.69 -9.50
CA GLY A 117 -7.48 -11.01 -10.90
C GLY A 117 -6.17 -11.79 -11.04
N ARG A 118 -5.31 -11.73 -10.02
CA ARG A 118 -3.98 -12.33 -9.98
C ARG A 118 -3.10 -11.78 -11.11
N SER A 119 -3.10 -10.46 -11.25
CA SER A 119 -2.48 -9.75 -12.36
C SER A 119 -2.07 -8.32 -12.00
N ILE A 120 -1.21 -7.73 -12.83
CA ILE A 120 -1.05 -6.28 -12.90
C ILE A 120 -1.87 -5.78 -14.08
N ASP A 121 -2.79 -4.85 -13.81
CA ASP A 121 -3.64 -4.27 -14.84
C ASP A 121 -3.42 -2.77 -14.96
N ARG A 122 -3.72 -2.24 -16.15
CA ARG A 122 -3.78 -0.82 -16.44
C ARG A 122 -5.22 -0.39 -16.69
N VAL A 123 -5.64 0.69 -16.05
CA VAL A 123 -6.95 1.31 -16.17
C VAL A 123 -6.81 2.71 -16.76
N ASN A 124 -7.54 2.97 -17.83
CA ASN A 124 -7.68 4.32 -18.35
C ASN A 124 -8.60 5.14 -17.42
N LEU A 125 -8.09 6.23 -16.84
CA LEU A 125 -8.83 7.00 -15.83
C LEU A 125 -10.14 7.62 -16.34
N ALA A 126 -10.22 7.99 -17.63
CA ALA A 126 -11.40 8.64 -18.20
C ALA A 126 -12.51 7.63 -18.53
N THR A 127 -12.15 6.53 -19.18
CA THR A 127 -13.10 5.50 -19.66
C THR A 127 -13.33 4.38 -18.65
N ARG A 128 -12.46 4.26 -17.64
CA ARG A 128 -12.39 3.13 -16.68
C ARG A 128 -12.13 1.77 -17.34
N ARG A 129 -11.73 1.75 -18.63
CA ARG A 129 -11.40 0.53 -19.35
C ARG A 129 -10.12 -0.07 -18.77
N ARG A 130 -10.19 -1.35 -18.41
CA ARG A 130 -9.08 -2.15 -17.86
C ARG A 130 -8.42 -2.99 -18.94
N THR A 131 -7.09 -3.11 -18.88
CA THR A 131 -6.26 -3.98 -19.73
C THR A 131 -5.28 -4.72 -18.83
N VAL A 132 -5.23 -6.04 -18.93
CA VAL A 132 -4.23 -6.85 -18.22
C VAL A 132 -2.86 -6.63 -18.87
N LEU A 133 -1.85 -6.28 -18.09
CA LEU A 133 -0.47 -6.16 -18.56
C LEU A 133 0.28 -7.48 -18.40
N VAL A 134 0.08 -8.15 -17.27
CA VAL A 134 0.70 -9.45 -16.97
C VAL A 134 -0.11 -10.19 -15.91
N ASP A 135 -0.36 -11.48 -16.11
CA ASP A 135 -1.09 -12.36 -15.19
C ASP A 135 -0.36 -13.67 -14.88
N ARG A 136 0.81 -13.89 -15.50
CA ARG A 136 1.59 -15.13 -15.38
C ARG A 136 3.09 -14.88 -15.35
N TYR A 137 3.78 -15.79 -14.68
CA TYR A 137 5.22 -15.98 -14.76
C TYR A 137 5.51 -17.45 -15.05
N ARG A 138 6.27 -17.72 -16.12
CA ARG A 138 6.62 -19.08 -16.58
C ARG A 138 5.40 -20.02 -16.68
N GLY A 139 4.30 -19.49 -17.22
CA GLY A 139 3.05 -20.23 -17.45
C GLY A 139 2.13 -20.37 -16.23
N ARG A 140 2.60 -20.04 -15.02
CA ARG A 140 1.80 -20.10 -13.77
C ARG A 140 1.23 -18.74 -13.44
N ARG A 141 0.00 -18.70 -12.92
CA ARG A 141 -0.61 -17.47 -12.42
C ARG A 141 0.14 -16.97 -11.19
N PHE A 142 0.22 -15.65 -11.05
CA PHE A 142 0.63 -15.01 -9.79
C PHE A 142 -0.25 -15.46 -8.63
N ASN A 143 0.20 -15.30 -7.39
CA ASN A 143 -0.58 -15.62 -6.20
C ASN A 143 -1.75 -14.65 -6.05
N SER A 144 -1.44 -13.39 -5.79
CA SER A 144 -2.34 -12.25 -5.64
C SER A 144 -1.50 -10.98 -5.47
N PRO A 145 -1.13 -10.30 -6.59
CA PRO A 145 -0.30 -9.11 -6.53
C PRO A 145 -0.82 -8.08 -5.52
N ASN A 146 0.07 -7.52 -4.71
CA ASN A 146 -0.30 -6.75 -3.52
C ASN A 146 0.05 -5.27 -3.62
N ASP A 147 1.32 -4.90 -3.86
CA ASP A 147 1.72 -3.52 -4.10
C ASP A 147 2.65 -3.40 -5.33
N LEU A 148 2.80 -2.18 -5.85
CA LEU A 148 3.64 -1.91 -7.01
C LEU A 148 4.31 -0.53 -7.00
N HIS A 149 5.46 -0.45 -7.69
CA HIS A 149 6.19 0.79 -7.92
C HIS A 149 6.62 0.90 -9.38
N VAL A 150 6.47 2.09 -9.98
CA VAL A 150 6.78 2.34 -11.38
C VAL A 150 8.11 3.06 -11.50
N ALA A 151 9.07 2.45 -12.18
CA ALA A 151 10.37 3.06 -12.47
C ALA A 151 10.29 4.11 -13.59
N ARG A 152 11.33 4.93 -13.73
CA ARG A 152 11.50 5.91 -14.81
C ARG A 152 11.50 5.29 -16.19
N SER A 153 12.01 4.07 -16.30
CA SER A 153 11.99 3.29 -17.55
C SER A 153 10.60 2.80 -17.95
N GLY A 154 9.59 2.93 -17.08
CA GLY A 154 8.28 2.31 -17.23
C GLY A 154 8.21 0.85 -16.77
N ALA A 155 9.31 0.30 -16.24
CA ALA A 155 9.27 -0.99 -15.56
C ALA A 155 8.39 -0.91 -14.31
N ILE A 156 7.68 -2.00 -14.01
CA ILE A 156 6.81 -2.12 -12.83
C ILE A 156 7.43 -3.16 -11.92
N TYR A 157 7.83 -2.73 -10.73
CA TYR A 157 8.22 -3.61 -9.64
C TYR A 157 6.98 -3.94 -8.83
N PHE A 158 6.75 -5.21 -8.48
CA PHE A 158 5.57 -5.59 -7.71
C PHE A 158 5.83 -6.81 -6.83
N THR A 159 5.01 -6.94 -5.80
CA THR A 159 5.05 -8.06 -4.84
C THR A 159 3.86 -8.99 -5.05
N ASP A 160 4.07 -10.27 -4.82
CA ASP A 160 3.08 -11.32 -5.05
C ASP A 160 2.92 -12.28 -3.86
N PRO A 161 2.46 -11.77 -2.69
CA PRO A 161 2.08 -12.60 -1.56
C PRO A 161 0.75 -13.33 -1.82
N PRO A 162 0.36 -14.30 -0.97
CA PRO A 162 -0.85 -15.09 -1.18
C PRO A 162 -2.08 -14.52 -0.45
N TYR A 163 -2.09 -13.22 -0.13
CA TYR A 163 -3.16 -12.62 0.67
C TYR A 163 -4.54 -12.73 0.00
N GLY A 164 -4.64 -12.55 -1.31
CA GLY A 164 -5.92 -12.65 -2.02
C GLY A 164 -6.55 -14.04 -1.99
N LEU A 165 -5.81 -15.08 -1.62
CA LEU A 165 -6.28 -16.46 -1.63
C LEU A 165 -6.75 -16.91 -0.24
N VAL A 166 -7.93 -17.55 -0.19
CA VAL A 166 -8.36 -18.29 1.00
C VAL A 166 -7.39 -19.45 1.23
N GLY A 167 -6.91 -19.60 2.46
CA GLY A 167 -5.87 -20.58 2.82
C GLY A 167 -4.43 -20.08 2.63
N GLY A 168 -4.20 -18.91 2.02
CA GLY A 168 -2.87 -18.33 1.85
C GLY A 168 -1.92 -19.28 1.12
N ASP A 169 -0.77 -19.60 1.74
CA ASP A 169 0.20 -20.56 1.16
C ASP A 169 -0.36 -21.98 0.97
N ALA A 170 -1.34 -22.38 1.80
CA ALA A 170 -1.99 -23.68 1.70
C ALA A 170 -3.19 -23.68 0.74
N SER A 171 -3.45 -22.55 0.06
CA SER A 171 -4.55 -22.45 -0.90
C SER A 171 -4.35 -23.44 -2.05
N PRO A 172 -5.38 -24.21 -2.45
CA PRO A 172 -5.31 -25.05 -3.65
C PRO A 172 -5.18 -24.24 -4.94
N ASP A 173 -5.43 -22.92 -4.89
CA ASP A 173 -5.39 -22.02 -6.05
C ASP A 173 -4.01 -21.42 -6.29
N LYS A 174 -3.12 -21.55 -5.32
CA LYS A 174 -1.75 -21.06 -5.40
C LYS A 174 -0.97 -21.95 -6.38
N GLU A 175 -0.61 -21.39 -7.53
CA GLU A 175 0.11 -22.14 -8.57
C GLU A 175 1.64 -22.08 -8.38
N MET A 176 2.14 -21.03 -7.72
CA MET A 176 3.55 -20.82 -7.44
C MET A 176 3.96 -21.46 -6.11
N ALA A 177 5.17 -22.01 -6.06
CA ALA A 177 5.72 -22.61 -4.83
C ALA A 177 6.20 -21.56 -3.81
N PHE A 178 6.27 -20.29 -4.19
CA PHE A 178 6.88 -19.20 -3.44
C PHE A 178 6.04 -17.92 -3.51
N ASN A 179 6.46 -16.89 -2.78
CA ASN A 179 5.87 -15.54 -2.81
C ASN A 179 6.93 -14.59 -3.36
N GLY A 180 6.67 -14.02 -4.53
CA GLY A 180 7.71 -13.40 -5.35
C GLY A 180 7.78 -11.88 -5.24
N VAL A 181 8.97 -11.35 -5.52
CA VAL A 181 9.20 -9.96 -5.92
C VAL A 181 9.58 -9.96 -7.38
N TYR A 182 8.87 -9.19 -8.20
CA TYR A 182 8.99 -9.23 -9.65
C TYR A 182 9.28 -7.85 -10.24
N ARG A 183 9.85 -7.86 -11.45
CA ARG A 183 9.92 -6.70 -12.33
C ARG A 183 9.31 -7.06 -13.68
N TRP A 184 8.23 -6.38 -14.04
CA TRP A 184 7.69 -6.38 -15.41
C TRP A 184 8.28 -5.21 -16.20
N THR A 185 8.50 -5.39 -17.50
CA THR A 185 9.02 -4.37 -18.41
C THR A 185 8.01 -4.06 -19.51
N PRO A 186 7.99 -2.83 -20.08
CA PRO A 186 7.07 -2.47 -21.17
C PRO A 186 7.10 -3.39 -22.40
N GLY A 187 8.20 -4.13 -22.61
CA GLY A 187 8.31 -5.16 -23.65
C GLY A 187 7.61 -6.48 -23.31
N GLY A 188 6.94 -6.60 -22.16
CA GLY A 188 6.25 -7.80 -21.69
C GLY A 188 7.13 -8.79 -20.92
N GLY A 189 8.42 -8.51 -20.77
CA GLY A 189 9.34 -9.36 -20.00
C GLY A 189 9.09 -9.28 -18.50
N VAL A 190 9.16 -10.42 -17.82
CA VAL A 190 9.01 -10.53 -16.36
C VAL A 190 10.24 -11.20 -15.77
N ASP A 191 10.92 -10.48 -14.87
CA ASP A 191 12.03 -11.00 -14.07
C ASP A 191 11.56 -11.29 -12.64
N LEU A 192 11.95 -12.45 -12.12
CA LEU A 192 11.86 -12.76 -10.69
C LEU A 192 13.12 -12.22 -10.01
N LEU A 193 12.95 -11.35 -9.02
CA LEU A 193 14.03 -10.74 -8.26
C LEU A 193 14.32 -11.51 -6.97
N ASP A 194 13.27 -12.01 -6.31
CA ASP A 194 13.39 -12.79 -5.07
C ASP A 194 12.18 -13.73 -4.91
N ASP A 195 12.44 -14.99 -4.57
CA ASP A 195 11.44 -16.02 -4.23
C ASP A 195 11.61 -16.60 -2.81
N SER A 196 12.53 -16.06 -2.02
CA SER A 196 12.85 -16.51 -0.67
C SER A 196 11.99 -15.87 0.43
N LEU A 197 11.23 -14.81 0.09
CA LEU A 197 10.42 -14.07 1.06
C LEU A 197 9.11 -14.80 1.40
N THR A 198 8.75 -14.76 2.68
CA THR A 198 7.51 -15.37 3.17
C THR A 198 6.29 -14.50 2.87
N ARG A 199 6.40 -13.18 3.06
CA ARG A 199 5.28 -12.23 2.96
C ARG A 199 5.71 -10.88 2.33
N PRO A 200 6.22 -10.85 1.09
CA PRO A 200 6.56 -9.59 0.42
C PRO A 200 5.29 -8.73 0.28
N ASN A 201 5.35 -7.45 0.66
CA ASN A 201 4.17 -6.59 0.73
C ASN A 201 4.46 -5.24 0.03
N GLY A 202 4.58 -4.12 0.75
CA GLY A 202 4.91 -2.82 0.18
C GLY A 202 6.28 -2.78 -0.50
N ILE A 203 6.38 -1.92 -1.52
CA ILE A 203 7.55 -1.84 -2.39
C ILE A 203 7.83 -0.40 -2.84
N ALA A 204 9.10 0.01 -2.83
CA ALA A 204 9.52 1.32 -3.32
C ALA A 204 10.94 1.32 -3.89
N LEU A 205 11.18 2.12 -4.92
CA LEU A 205 12.54 2.40 -5.39
C LEU A 205 13.14 3.58 -4.62
N SER A 206 14.47 3.58 -4.48
CA SER A 206 15.20 4.81 -4.15
C SER A 206 15.07 5.83 -5.28
N LEU A 207 15.32 7.11 -4.97
CA LEU A 207 15.19 8.20 -5.94
C LEU A 207 16.12 8.04 -7.16
N ASP A 208 17.30 7.47 -6.98
CA ASP A 208 18.24 7.18 -8.06
C ASP A 208 17.95 5.82 -8.75
N GLU A 209 16.97 5.06 -8.26
CA GLU A 209 16.57 3.72 -8.74
C GLU A 209 17.69 2.68 -8.71
N THR A 210 18.68 2.88 -7.83
CA THR A 210 19.75 1.89 -7.59
C THR A 210 19.35 0.88 -6.52
N ARG A 211 18.38 1.22 -5.66
CA ARG A 211 17.88 0.36 -4.58
C ARG A 211 16.39 0.10 -4.70
N LEU A 212 15.97 -1.09 -4.30
CA LEU A 212 14.58 -1.49 -4.12
C LEU A 212 14.34 -1.86 -2.66
N TYR A 213 13.35 -1.25 -2.02
CA TYR A 213 12.89 -1.60 -0.68
C TYR A 213 11.65 -2.47 -0.77
N VAL A 214 11.60 -3.53 0.05
CA VAL A 214 10.46 -4.46 0.12
C VAL A 214 10.15 -4.74 1.58
N SER A 215 8.92 -4.47 2.02
CA SER A 215 8.48 -4.88 3.34
C SER A 215 8.11 -6.36 3.35
N VAL A 216 8.32 -6.99 4.51
CA VAL A 216 7.98 -8.38 4.74
C VAL A 216 7.06 -8.46 5.96
N SER A 217 5.76 -8.65 5.73
CA SER A 217 4.73 -8.72 6.78
C SER A 217 4.61 -10.14 7.35
N ASP A 218 5.75 -10.69 7.76
CA ASP A 218 5.84 -11.97 8.44
C ASP A 218 5.79 -11.74 9.95
N GLU A 219 4.76 -12.23 10.64
CA GLU A 219 4.61 -12.07 12.09
C GLU A 219 5.81 -12.58 12.89
N ALA A 220 6.49 -13.64 12.41
CA ALA A 220 7.64 -14.20 13.10
C ALA A 220 8.91 -13.36 12.94
N ALA A 221 9.00 -12.59 11.85
CA ALA A 221 10.18 -11.79 11.50
C ALA A 221 9.81 -10.56 10.66
N PRO A 222 9.03 -9.60 11.20
CA PRO A 222 8.62 -8.44 10.43
C PRO A 222 9.81 -7.53 10.19
N ARG A 223 10.01 -7.13 8.94
CA ARG A 223 11.23 -6.43 8.50
C ARG A 223 11.03 -5.70 7.19
N ILE A 224 11.95 -4.79 6.87
CA ILE A 224 12.09 -4.20 5.54
C ILE A 224 13.45 -4.62 4.99
N MET A 225 13.44 -5.20 3.79
CA MET A 225 14.62 -5.57 3.03
C MET A 225 14.98 -4.44 2.06
N VAL A 226 16.27 -4.33 1.73
CA VAL A 226 16.76 -3.49 0.63
C VAL A 226 17.58 -4.33 -0.32
N TYR A 227 17.41 -4.10 -1.62
CA TYR A 227 18.12 -4.77 -2.70
C TYR A 227 18.92 -3.74 -3.46
N ASP A 228 20.22 -3.96 -3.59
CA ASP A 228 21.03 -3.28 -4.59
C ASP A 228 20.68 -3.86 -5.96
N LEU A 229 20.15 -3.04 -6.88
CA LEU A 229 19.59 -3.53 -8.15
C LEU A 229 20.67 -3.85 -9.20
N GLU A 230 21.89 -3.34 -9.04
CA GLU A 230 23.00 -3.64 -9.92
C GLU A 230 23.57 -5.03 -9.60
N SER A 231 23.93 -5.26 -8.34
CA SER A 231 24.46 -6.53 -7.85
C SER A 231 23.39 -7.58 -7.56
N ARG A 232 22.11 -7.17 -7.45
CA ARG A 232 20.96 -7.98 -7.03
C ARG A 232 21.15 -8.60 -5.64
N THR A 233 21.82 -7.88 -4.74
CA THR A 233 22.12 -8.36 -3.39
C THR A 233 21.07 -7.87 -2.40
N PRO A 234 20.34 -8.76 -1.70
CA PRO A 234 19.46 -8.37 -0.60
C PRO A 234 20.25 -8.13 0.69
N SER A 235 19.79 -7.17 1.50
CA SER A 235 20.21 -7.00 2.88
C SER A 235 19.05 -6.48 3.75
N LEU A 236 19.19 -6.64 5.07
CA LEU A 236 18.22 -6.12 6.03
C LEU A 236 18.38 -4.61 6.13
N TRP A 237 17.30 -3.86 5.90
CA TRP A 237 17.27 -2.41 6.08
C TRP A 237 16.74 -2.02 7.46
N LEU A 238 15.61 -2.62 7.88
CA LEU A 238 14.99 -2.34 9.17
C LEU A 238 14.43 -3.61 9.81
N ASP A 239 14.90 -3.92 11.03
CA ASP A 239 14.32 -4.98 11.87
C ASP A 239 13.15 -4.40 12.69
N LEU A 240 11.95 -4.94 12.47
CA LEU A 240 10.73 -4.49 13.14
C LEU A 240 10.23 -5.50 14.17
N LYS A 241 10.93 -6.61 14.37
CA LYS A 241 10.60 -7.61 15.39
C LYS A 241 10.50 -7.01 16.80
N PRO A 242 11.39 -6.09 17.23
CA PRO A 242 11.24 -5.47 18.56
C PRO A 242 9.98 -4.62 18.70
N MET A 243 9.54 -3.94 17.63
CA MET A 243 8.31 -3.14 17.65
C MET A 243 7.07 -4.04 17.72
N HIS A 244 7.07 -5.13 16.93
CA HIS A 244 5.99 -6.10 16.94
C HIS A 244 5.87 -6.80 18.31
N ALA A 245 6.98 -7.21 18.93
CA ALA A 245 6.98 -7.87 20.23
C ALA A 245 6.44 -7.00 21.38
N ARG A 246 6.45 -5.67 21.22
CA ARG A 246 5.85 -4.71 22.16
C ARG A 246 4.35 -4.51 21.95
N GLY A 247 3.72 -5.25 21.04
CA GLY A 247 2.28 -5.19 20.78
C GLY A 247 1.86 -4.05 19.86
N GLY A 248 2.77 -3.50 19.04
CA GLY A 248 2.42 -2.53 18.01
C GLY A 248 1.43 -3.13 17.02
N ALA A 249 0.28 -2.46 16.80
CA ALA A 249 -0.73 -2.93 15.87
C ALA A 249 -0.21 -2.97 14.42
N GLY A 250 -0.51 -4.04 13.69
CA GLY A 250 -0.11 -4.19 12.29
C GLY A 250 1.32 -4.71 12.10
N LEU A 251 1.72 -4.76 10.83
CA LEU A 251 2.99 -5.28 10.32
C LEU A 251 3.53 -4.26 9.31
N PRO A 252 4.81 -4.35 8.89
CA PRO A 252 5.26 -3.51 7.80
C PRO A 252 4.54 -3.85 6.50
N ASP A 253 4.02 -2.83 5.86
CA ASP A 253 3.13 -2.92 4.71
C ASP A 253 3.61 -1.88 3.67
N GLY A 254 2.78 -0.96 3.21
CA GLY A 254 3.09 0.05 2.21
C GLY A 254 4.14 1.08 2.65
N MET A 255 4.85 1.62 1.64
CA MET A 255 5.89 2.64 1.84
C MET A 255 6.01 3.61 0.66
N LYS A 256 6.61 4.78 0.90
CA LYS A 256 6.99 5.78 -0.10
C LYS A 256 8.31 6.45 0.29
N VAL A 257 9.10 6.78 -0.72
CA VAL A 257 10.34 7.55 -0.58
C VAL A 257 10.08 8.97 -1.06
N ALA A 258 10.38 9.95 -0.21
CA ALA A 258 10.24 11.36 -0.52
C ALA A 258 11.41 11.88 -1.36
N ARG A 259 11.27 13.08 -1.95
CA ARG A 259 12.31 13.74 -2.78
C ARG A 259 13.65 14.00 -2.12
N ASP A 260 13.71 14.06 -0.79
CA ASP A 260 14.96 14.19 -0.03
C ASP A 260 15.51 12.85 0.47
N GLY A 261 14.89 11.74 0.06
CA GLY A 261 15.22 10.38 0.46
C GLY A 261 14.58 9.93 1.77
N THR A 262 13.79 10.78 2.45
CA THR A 262 13.02 10.39 3.63
C THR A 262 12.11 9.21 3.30
N MET A 263 12.18 8.14 4.09
CA MET A 263 11.27 6.99 3.97
C MET A 263 10.04 7.20 4.86
N VAL A 264 8.87 7.01 4.29
CA VAL A 264 7.59 6.93 5.02
C VAL A 264 7.05 5.52 4.82
N CYS A 265 7.01 4.72 5.88
CA CYS A 265 6.64 3.31 5.77
C CYS A 265 5.77 2.83 6.93
N SER A 266 4.84 1.95 6.61
CA SER A 266 4.06 1.22 7.62
C SER A 266 4.98 0.33 8.45
N VAL A 267 4.75 0.32 9.76
CA VAL A 267 5.45 -0.48 10.76
C VAL A 267 4.46 -0.93 11.85
N PRO A 268 4.79 -1.93 12.68
CA PRO A 268 4.00 -2.22 13.87
C PRO A 268 3.81 -0.96 14.73
N GLY A 269 2.56 -0.56 14.95
CA GLY A 269 2.17 0.63 15.72
C GLY A 269 1.82 1.87 14.88
N GLY A 270 2.04 1.88 13.56
CA GLY A 270 1.61 3.00 12.71
C GLY A 270 2.49 3.23 11.47
N MET A 271 2.64 4.50 11.08
CA MET A 271 3.42 4.94 9.94
C MET A 271 4.67 5.69 10.42
N MET A 272 5.85 5.11 10.20
CA MET A 272 7.13 5.68 10.61
C MET A 272 7.67 6.61 9.54
N ILE A 273 8.31 7.70 9.97
CA ILE A 273 9.07 8.61 9.13
C ILE A 273 10.54 8.46 9.51
N LEU A 274 11.37 8.09 8.54
CA LEU A 274 12.78 7.72 8.72
C LEU A 274 13.66 8.56 7.80
N THR A 275 14.87 8.87 8.24
CA THR A 275 15.93 9.38 7.35
C THR A 275 16.30 8.32 6.29
N PRO A 276 17.04 8.68 5.23
CA PRO A 276 17.54 7.71 4.26
C PRO A 276 18.36 6.56 4.89
N ASP A 277 18.99 6.82 6.04
CA ASP A 277 19.82 5.89 6.80
C ASP A 277 19.02 5.11 7.86
N ALA A 278 17.68 5.08 7.76
CA ALA A 278 16.76 4.38 8.66
C ALA A 278 16.71 4.93 10.10
N GLU A 279 17.11 6.19 10.34
CA GLU A 279 16.96 6.81 11.66
C GLU A 279 15.54 7.34 11.87
N PRO A 280 14.85 6.99 12.98
CA PRO A 280 13.47 7.38 13.20
C PRO A 280 13.33 8.87 13.55
N LEU A 281 12.52 9.58 12.77
CA LEU A 281 12.16 10.98 13.00
C LEU A 281 10.85 11.10 13.80
N GLY A 282 9.87 10.25 13.50
CA GLY A 282 8.60 10.21 14.20
C GLY A 282 7.68 9.10 13.74
N LEU A 283 6.62 8.87 14.51
CA LEU A 283 5.61 7.84 14.28
C LEU A 283 4.21 8.45 14.28
N ILE A 284 3.46 8.24 13.21
CA ILE A 284 2.03 8.56 13.14
C ILE A 284 1.25 7.31 13.54
N SER A 285 0.36 7.42 14.52
CA SER A 285 -0.40 6.29 15.07
C SER A 285 -1.89 6.58 15.14
N THR A 286 -2.71 5.56 14.98
CA THR A 286 -4.19 5.65 15.05
C THR A 286 -4.79 4.67 16.05
N GLY A 287 -3.95 3.92 16.78
CA GLY A 287 -4.38 2.78 17.60
C GLY A 287 -4.81 1.55 16.79
N ALA A 288 -4.78 1.63 15.47
CA ALA A 288 -5.04 0.53 14.53
C ALA A 288 -3.89 0.47 13.49
N PRO A 289 -3.80 -0.61 12.69
CA PRO A 289 -2.85 -0.66 11.59
C PRO A 289 -3.02 0.51 10.62
N ILE A 290 -1.90 1.03 10.12
CA ILE A 290 -1.85 1.92 8.95
C ILE A 290 -1.20 1.12 7.83
N ALA A 291 -1.97 0.79 6.79
CA ALA A 291 -1.51 -0.11 5.74
C ALA A 291 -0.55 0.62 4.79
N ASN A 292 -0.97 1.74 4.20
CA ASN A 292 -0.21 2.34 3.10
C ASN A 292 -0.27 3.87 3.13
N CYS A 293 0.52 4.51 2.26
CA CYS A 293 0.59 5.96 2.16
C CYS A 293 0.87 6.45 0.73
N ALA A 294 0.51 7.71 0.48
CA ALA A 294 0.83 8.40 -0.76
C ALA A 294 1.06 9.89 -0.52
N PHE A 295 2.03 10.45 -1.23
CA PHE A 295 2.15 11.89 -1.35
C PHE A 295 1.19 12.41 -2.43
N GLY A 296 0.57 13.55 -2.18
CA GLY A 296 -0.33 14.21 -3.11
C GLY A 296 -0.29 15.72 -2.97
N GLU A 297 -1.09 16.40 -3.79
CA GLU A 297 -1.13 17.87 -3.87
C GLU A 297 0.28 18.45 -4.07
N GLN A 298 0.99 17.95 -5.09
CA GLN A 298 2.39 18.29 -5.39
C GLN A 298 3.36 18.00 -4.23
N GLY A 299 3.11 16.92 -3.49
CA GLY A 299 3.95 16.50 -2.36
C GLY A 299 3.73 17.30 -1.07
N ARG A 300 2.69 18.15 -1.01
CA ARG A 300 2.38 18.95 0.19
C ARG A 300 1.49 18.23 1.19
N VAL A 301 0.97 17.06 0.83
CA VAL A 301 0.07 16.28 1.68
C VAL A 301 0.48 14.82 1.68
N LEU A 302 0.49 14.23 2.87
CA LEU A 302 0.61 12.79 3.08
C LEU A 302 -0.79 12.21 3.33
N TYR A 303 -1.20 11.28 2.47
CA TYR A 303 -2.39 10.48 2.64
C TYR A 303 -2.03 9.14 3.27
N LEU A 304 -2.86 8.66 4.19
CA LEU A 304 -2.65 7.39 4.89
C LEU A 304 -3.92 6.54 4.79
N THR A 305 -3.78 5.26 4.47
CA THR A 305 -4.87 4.31 4.58
C THR A 305 -4.73 3.55 5.90
N ALA A 306 -5.68 3.76 6.80
CA ALA A 306 -5.57 3.35 8.20
C ALA A 306 -6.74 2.45 8.59
N ASN A 307 -6.61 1.14 8.34
CA ASN A 307 -7.62 0.13 8.67
C ASN A 307 -8.98 0.44 8.02
N ASP A 308 -9.89 1.08 8.73
CA ASP A 308 -11.28 1.36 8.31
C ASP A 308 -11.50 2.77 7.76
N ARG A 309 -10.43 3.57 7.63
CA ARG A 309 -10.49 4.99 7.28
C ARG A 309 -9.31 5.45 6.42
N VAL A 310 -9.45 6.64 5.84
CA VAL A 310 -8.35 7.35 5.15
C VAL A 310 -8.09 8.67 5.86
N LEU A 311 -6.82 8.98 6.04
CA LEU A 311 -6.35 10.19 6.70
C LEU A 311 -5.62 11.09 5.72
N ARG A 312 -5.67 12.39 6.00
CA ARG A 312 -4.97 13.44 5.27
C ARG A 312 -4.15 14.25 6.27
N LEU A 313 -2.85 14.38 6.00
CA LEU A 313 -1.92 15.16 6.81
C LEU A 313 -1.21 16.19 5.94
N PRO A 314 -1.49 17.50 6.12
CA PRO A 314 -0.69 18.55 5.54
C PRO A 314 0.76 18.47 6.02
N LEU A 315 1.69 18.56 5.07
CA LEU A 315 3.12 18.62 5.33
C LEU A 315 3.56 20.08 5.46
N ARG A 316 4.73 20.30 6.07
CA ARG A 316 5.25 21.65 6.30
C ARG A 316 5.48 22.37 4.98
N ALA A 317 5.08 23.65 4.95
CA ALA A 317 5.31 24.51 3.79
C ALA A 317 6.79 24.53 3.40
N GLY A 318 7.06 24.28 2.12
CA GLY A 318 8.41 24.20 1.55
C GLY A 318 9.04 22.81 1.55
N TRP A 319 8.50 21.86 2.33
CA TRP A 319 8.86 20.44 2.21
C TRP A 319 7.98 19.76 1.16
N GLN A 320 8.55 18.81 0.41
CA GLN A 320 7.84 18.08 -0.63
C GLN A 320 8.17 16.59 -0.53
N GLY A 321 7.11 15.79 -0.48
CA GLY A 321 7.16 14.36 -0.75
C GLY A 321 7.60 14.04 -2.17
#